data_AF-A0A931TG31-F1
#
_entry.id   AF-A0A931TG31-F1
#
_cell.length_a   1.000
_cell.length_b   1.000
_cell.length_c   1.000
_cell.angle_alpha   90.00
_cell.angle_beta   90.00
_cell.angle_gamma   90.00
#
_symmetry.space_group_name_H-M   'P 1'
#
loop_
_entity.id
_entity.type
_entity.pdbx_description
1 polymer ?
#
loop_
_entity_poly.entity_id
_entity_poly.type
_entity_poly.pdbx_seq_one_letter_code
_entity_poly.pdbx_strand_id
1 'polypeptide(L)' 'MTEADQEPQVWRDPIVAEVRRVREELFAAAGHDIHEFCRRLREKQARSGHQVVTRAPRAKPGTPGEAA' A
#
# COMPACT_ATOMS: atom_id res chain seq x y z
N MET A 1 -39.97 -7.46 27.12
CA MET A 1 -38.51 -7.31 27.23
C MET A 1 -38.05 -6.81 25.88
N THR A 2 -37.76 -5.52 25.76
CA THR A 2 -37.44 -4.88 24.48
C THR A 2 -36.02 -5.19 24.08
N GLU A 3 -35.86 -6.17 23.20
CA GLU A 3 -34.71 -6.30 22.30
C GLU A 3 -34.87 -5.23 21.22
N ALA A 4 -34.35 -4.03 21.44
CA ALA A 4 -34.27 -3.01 20.41
C ALA A 4 -32.98 -2.20 20.59
N ASP A 5 -32.28 -2.02 19.48
CA ASP A 5 -31.18 -1.08 19.26
C ASP A 5 -29.78 -1.46 19.75
N GLN A 6 -29.28 -2.63 19.32
CA GLN A 6 -27.85 -2.73 19.06
C GLN A 6 -27.60 -2.39 17.59
N GLU A 7 -27.50 -1.09 17.30
CA GLU A 7 -26.82 -0.59 16.10
C GLU A 7 -25.45 -1.29 16.02
N PRO A 8 -25.04 -1.86 14.87
CA PRO A 8 -23.72 -2.43 14.75
C PRO A 8 -22.71 -1.30 14.94
N GLN A 9 -22.13 -1.22 16.14
CA GLN A 9 -21.06 -0.31 16.46
C GLN A 9 -19.91 -0.65 15.51
N VAL A 10 -19.79 0.09 14.41
CA VAL A 10 -18.67 -0.04 13.47
C VAL A 10 -17.44 0.41 14.24
N TRP A 11 -16.75 -0.55 14.85
CA TRP A 11 -15.49 -0.30 15.53
C TRP A 11 -14.54 0.34 14.53
N ARG A 12 -14.23 1.63 14.75
CA ARG A 12 -13.34 2.38 13.90
C ARG A 12 -11.97 2.41 14.56
N ASP A 13 -11.11 1.53 14.09
CA ASP A 13 -9.72 1.48 14.56
C ASP A 13 -9.01 2.82 14.26
N PRO A 14 -8.42 3.47 15.28
CA PRO A 14 -7.81 4.79 15.12
C PRO A 14 -6.60 4.78 14.19
N ILE A 15 -5.81 3.69 14.15
CA ILE A 15 -4.66 3.52 13.26
C ILE A 15 -5.16 3.41 11.82
N VAL A 16 -6.20 2.61 11.59
CA VAL A 16 -6.81 2.46 10.25
C VAL A 16 -7.40 3.79 9.78
N ALA A 17 -8.04 4.56 10.67
CA ALA A 17 -8.58 5.87 10.33
C ALA A 17 -7.49 6.85 9.89
N GLU A 18 -6.36 6.87 10.60
CA GLU A 18 -5.21 7.70 10.25
C GLU A 18 -4.59 7.28 8.91
N VAL A 19 -4.32 5.98 8.70
CA VAL A 19 -3.77 5.46 7.45
C VAL A 19 -4.66 5.84 6.26
N ARG A 20 -5.99 5.72 6.41
CA ARG A 20 -6.93 6.12 5.36
C ARG A 20 -6.89 7.62 5.09
N ARG A 21 -6.78 8.45 6.13
CA ARG A 21 -6.64 9.91 5.98
C ARG A 21 -5.38 10.28 5.20
N VAL A 22 -4.20 9.78 5.60
CA VAL A 22 -2.97 10.16 4.87
C VAL A 22 -2.92 9.54 3.48
N ARG A 23 -3.53 8.36 3.26
CA ARG A 23 -3.69 7.80 1.91
C ARG A 23 -4.50 8.75 1.02
N GLU A 24 -5.60 9.28 1.53
CA GLU A 24 -6.43 10.23 0.78
C GLU A 24 -5.65 11.49 0.41
N GLU A 25 -4.93 12.07 1.38
CA GLU A 25 -4.09 13.27 1.15
C GLU A 25 -3.00 13.01 0.09
N LEU A 26 -2.35 11.85 0.13
CA LEU A 26 -1.33 11.46 -0.85
C LEU A 26 -1.90 11.28 -2.26
N PHE A 27 -3.09 10.69 -2.38
CA PHE A 27 -3.76 10.49 -3.67
C PHE A 27 -4.33 11.80 -4.22
N ALA A 28 -4.95 12.62 -3.38
CA ALA A 28 -5.45 13.94 -3.75
C ALA A 28 -4.31 14.83 -4.28
N ALA A 29 -3.14 14.80 -3.64
CA ALA A 29 -1.96 15.50 -4.13
C ALA A 29 -1.53 15.03 -5.54
N ALA A 30 -1.75 13.75 -5.85
CA ALA A 30 -1.48 13.15 -7.16
C ALA A 30 -2.67 13.24 -8.14
N GLY A 31 -3.72 14.01 -7.82
CA GLY A 31 -4.92 14.12 -8.67
C GLY A 31 -5.70 12.81 -8.82
N HIS A 32 -5.60 11.92 -7.82
CA HIS A 32 -6.13 10.56 -7.83
C HIS A 32 -5.62 9.66 -8.98
N ASP A 33 -4.51 10.06 -9.63
CA ASP A 33 -3.85 9.24 -10.64
C ASP A 33 -2.77 8.35 -9.98
N ILE A 34 -2.96 7.04 -10.06
CA ILE A 34 -2.03 6.05 -9.52
C ILE A 34 -0.67 6.07 -10.21
N HIS A 35 -0.62 6.37 -11.51
CA HIS A 35 0.63 6.44 -12.27
C HIS A 35 1.44 7.66 -11.84
N GLU A 36 0.76 8.80 -11.68
CA GLU A 36 1.35 10.03 -11.15
C GLU A 36 1.88 9.84 -9.72
N PHE A 37 1.11 9.19 -8.86
CA PHE A 37 1.56 8.83 -7.51
C PHE A 37 2.84 7.98 -7.54
N CYS A 38 2.87 6.93 -8.37
CA CYS A 38 4.04 6.06 -8.54
C CYS A 38 5.25 6.81 -9.10
N ARG A 39 5.05 7.76 -10.03
CA ARG A 39 6.12 8.62 -10.55
C ARG A 39 6.75 9.45 -9.43
N ARG A 40 5.94 10.14 -8.62
CA ARG A 40 6.42 10.95 -7.49
C ARG A 40 7.16 10.13 -6.43
N LEU A 41 6.70 8.90 -6.16
CA LEU A 41 7.40 8.00 -5.24
C LEU A 41 8.79 7.62 -5.74
N ARG A 42 8.94 7.32 -7.04
CA ARG A 42 10.24 7.02 -7.65
C ARG A 42 11.18 8.24 -7.60
N GLU A 43 10.65 9.45 -7.81
CA GLU A 43 11.44 10.69 -7.67
C GLU A 43 11.88 10.96 -6.23
N LYS A 44 11.01 10.65 -5.24
CA LYS A 44 11.40 10.71 -3.81
C LYS A 44 12.48 9.68 -3.50
N GLN A 45 12.33 8.45 -3.99
CA GLN A 45 13.31 7.38 -3.82
C GLN A 45 14.68 7.78 -4.40
N ALA A 46 14.70 8.30 -5.63
CA ALA A 46 15.94 8.75 -6.28
C ALA A 46 16.67 9.84 -5.49
N ARG A 47 15.94 10.75 -4.84
CA ARG A 47 16.50 11.83 -4.01
C ARG A 47 16.92 11.39 -2.60
N SER A 48 16.48 10.21 -2.14
CA SER A 48 16.71 9.77 -0.76
C SER A 48 18.16 9.40 -0.45
N GLY A 49 18.98 9.16 -1.48
CA GLY A 49 20.35 8.67 -1.31
C GLY A 49 20.45 7.22 -0.82
N HIS A 50 19.32 6.54 -0.60
CA HIS A 50 19.31 5.13 -0.22
C HIS A 50 19.61 4.23 -1.43
N GLN A 51 20.38 3.17 -1.20
CA GLN A 51 20.63 2.15 -2.21
C GLN A 51 19.33 1.41 -2.55
N VAL A 52 18.93 1.46 -3.81
CA VAL A 52 17.79 0.69 -4.32
C VAL A 52 18.23 -0.76 -4.52
N VAL A 53 17.65 -1.68 -3.74
CA VAL A 53 17.94 -3.12 -3.86
C VAL A 53 16.86 -3.80 -4.70
N THR A 54 17.27 -4.45 -5.78
CA THR A 54 16.41 -5.32 -6.59
C THR A 54 16.82 -6.76 -6.33
N ARG A 55 15.92 -7.58 -5.78
CA ARG A 55 16.17 -9.00 -5.54
C ARG A 55 15.46 -9.82 -6.61
N ALA A 56 16.17 -10.78 -7.19
CA ALA A 56 15.55 -11.76 -8.08
C ALA A 56 14.46 -12.54 -7.31
N PRO A 57 13.35 -12.94 -7.97
CA PRO A 57 12.37 -13.83 -7.38
C PRO A 57 13.04 -15.09 -6.83
N ARG A 58 12.60 -15.57 -5.66
CA ARG A 58 13.07 -16.86 -5.15
C ARG A 58 12.57 -17.96 -6.09
N ALA A 59 13.48 -18.82 -6.55
CA ALA A 59 13.12 -20.00 -7.30
C ALA A 59 12.14 -20.85 -6.47
N LYS A 60 11.04 -21.29 -7.10
CA LYS A 60 10.12 -22.23 -6.47
C LYS A 60 10.86 -23.58 -6.34
N PRO A 61 10.86 -24.22 -5.16
CA PRO A 61 11.42 -25.56 -5.05
C PRO A 61 10.65 -26.49 -6.00
N GLY A 62 11.36 -27.10 -6.96
CA GLY A 62 10.81 -28.08 -7.89
C GLY A 62 10.45 -27.60 -9.30
N THR A 63 10.89 -26.41 -9.73
CA THR A 63 10.88 -26.10 -11.18
C THR A 63 12.26 -26.47 -11.73
N PRO A 64 12.42 -27.53 -12.54
CA PRO A 64 13.65 -27.73 -13.28
C PRO A 64 13.86 -26.49 -14.15
N GLY A 65 14.95 -25.77 -13.91
CA GLY A 65 15.38 -24.74 -14.84
C GLY A 65 15.62 -25.41 -16.18
N GLU A 66 14.86 -25.00 -17.19
CA GLU A 66 15.15 -25.32 -18.57
C GLU A 66 16.50 -24.69 -18.88
N ALA A 67 17.54 -25.54 -18.85
CA ALA A 67 18.86 -25.20 -19.30
C ALA A 67 18.80 -25.08 -20.83
N ALA A 68 18.94 -23.87 -21.35
CA ALA A 68 19.30 -23.55 -22.72
C ALA A 68 20.16 -22.28 -22.70
#